data_AF-A0A178K2Q8-F1
#
_entry.id   AF-A0A178K2Q8-F1
#
_cell.length_a   1.000
_cell.length_b   1.000
_cell.length_c   1.000
_cell.angle_alpha   90.00
_cell.angle_beta   90.00
_cell.angle_gamma   90.00
#
_symmetry.space_group_name_H-M   'P 1'
#
loop_
_entity.id
_entity.type
_entity.pdbx_description
1 polymer ?
#
loop_
_entity_poly.entity_id
_entity_poly.type
_entity_poly.pdbx_seq_one_letter_code
_entity_poly.pdbx_strand_id
1 'polypeptide(L)'
;MRLATALYHFLLINLTSLLLLGCSAAQQGSVETVTNRSEVPSPEAKVLLTTIAEHRDVIYFEKNSYELSTQAQLLIDPIAVRLLRYPDTHVIIIGHSDNEGSAEDNVVLSYERAFSVAIYITSVFGIEEERLQLIAAGEDEPVIHGSATLEQQQNRRVEIISPKAVVRTLNTIDGQQF
;
A
#
# COMPACT_ATOMS: atom_id res chain seq x y z
N MET A 1 -4.53 -61.55 17.66
CA MET A 1 -5.90 -61.31 17.12
C MET A 1 -6.15 -59.81 17.10
N ARG A 2 -6.40 -59.24 15.91
CA ARG A 2 -6.86 -57.87 15.56
C ARG A 2 -5.95 -57.15 14.56
N LEU A 3 -5.75 -57.77 13.40
CA LEU A 3 -5.04 -57.17 12.26
C LEU A 3 -5.62 -57.62 10.89
N ALA A 4 -6.89 -58.03 10.85
CA ALA A 4 -7.45 -58.70 9.66
C ALA A 4 -8.90 -58.29 9.31
N THR A 5 -9.28 -57.02 9.51
CA THR A 5 -10.63 -56.53 9.13
C THR A 5 -10.63 -55.29 8.23
N ALA A 6 -9.46 -54.84 7.74
CA ALA A 6 -9.35 -53.65 6.88
C ALA A 6 -8.95 -53.96 5.42
N LEU A 7 -9.09 -55.21 4.95
CA LEU A 7 -8.68 -55.64 3.60
C LEU A 7 -9.82 -56.17 2.72
N TYR A 8 -11.09 -56.07 3.16
CA TYR A 8 -12.22 -56.68 2.44
C TYR A 8 -13.26 -55.69 1.88
N HIS A 9 -13.04 -54.38 2.01
CA HIS A 9 -14.00 -53.36 1.51
C HIS A 9 -13.52 -52.58 0.28
N PHE A 10 -12.42 -53.00 -0.36
CA PHE A 10 -11.91 -52.38 -1.59
C PHE A 10 -11.86 -53.32 -2.80
N LEU A 11 -12.47 -54.51 -2.67
CA LEU A 11 -12.49 -55.53 -3.70
C LEU A 11 -13.95 -55.89 -4.01
N LEU A 12 -14.64 -55.08 -4.81
CA LEU A 12 -15.79 -55.46 -5.64
C LEU A 12 -16.28 -54.22 -6.42
N ILE A 13 -16.63 -54.43 -7.69
CA ILE A 13 -17.22 -53.48 -8.65
C ILE A 13 -16.20 -52.67 -9.44
N ASN A 14 -15.53 -53.32 -10.40
CA ASN A 14 -15.24 -52.77 -11.74
C ASN A 14 -14.92 -53.93 -12.68
N LEU A 15 -15.96 -54.67 -13.07
CA LEU A 15 -15.86 -55.72 -14.09
C LEU A 15 -17.12 -55.70 -14.95
N THR A 16 -17.09 -55.02 -16.09
CA THR A 16 -17.79 -55.42 -17.31
C THR A 16 -17.22 -54.64 -18.50
N SER A 17 -16.38 -55.31 -19.27
CA SER A 17 -15.91 -54.86 -20.57
C SER A 17 -16.89 -55.30 -21.67
N LEU A 18 -17.02 -54.46 -22.70
CA LEU A 18 -17.07 -54.80 -24.13
C LEU A 18 -18.34 -55.44 -24.72
N LEU A 19 -18.97 -54.72 -25.67
CA LEU A 19 -19.27 -55.24 -27.03
C LEU A 19 -19.65 -54.10 -28.00
N LEU A 20 -18.97 -54.09 -29.16
CA LEU A 20 -19.16 -53.23 -30.33
C LEU A 20 -20.43 -53.57 -31.12
N LEU A 21 -21.03 -52.58 -31.80
CA LEU A 21 -21.64 -52.75 -33.14
C LEU A 21 -22.00 -51.40 -33.80
N GLY A 22 -21.49 -51.18 -35.02
CA GLY A 22 -22.22 -50.48 -36.09
C GLY A 22 -21.83 -49.05 -36.45
N CYS A 23 -20.93 -48.89 -37.43
CA CYS A 23 -20.89 -47.72 -38.31
C CYS A 23 -21.92 -47.89 -39.44
N SER A 24 -22.72 -46.85 -39.75
CA SER A 24 -23.01 -46.38 -41.11
C SER A 24 -24.12 -45.33 -41.10
N ALA A 25 -23.87 -44.22 -41.82
CA ALA A 25 -24.75 -43.58 -42.80
C ALA A 25 -24.66 -42.05 -42.71
N ALA A 26 -24.23 -41.47 -43.83
CA ALA A 26 -24.05 -40.05 -44.07
C ALA A 26 -25.38 -39.28 -44.07
N GLN A 27 -25.35 -38.03 -43.59
CA GLN A 27 -26.10 -36.95 -44.20
C GLN A 27 -25.44 -35.61 -43.86
N GLN A 28 -24.83 -34.97 -44.86
CA GLN A 28 -24.42 -33.58 -44.80
C GLN A 28 -25.69 -32.71 -44.87
N GLY A 29 -25.98 -32.00 -43.77
CA GLY A 29 -26.90 -30.86 -43.75
C GLY A 29 -26.09 -29.63 -43.38
N SER A 30 -25.91 -28.72 -44.33
CA SER A 30 -25.30 -27.40 -44.12
C SER A 30 -26.19 -26.56 -43.19
N VAL A 31 -25.79 -26.43 -41.93
CA VAL A 31 -26.32 -25.38 -41.05
C VAL A 31 -25.47 -24.13 -41.31
N GLU A 32 -26.03 -23.18 -42.06
CA GLU A 32 -25.51 -21.82 -42.12
C GLU A 32 -25.72 -21.16 -40.75
N THR A 33 -24.73 -21.21 -39.89
CA THR A 33 -24.66 -20.36 -38.71
C THR A 33 -24.33 -18.93 -39.17
N VAL A 34 -25.37 -18.15 -39.45
CA VAL A 34 -25.30 -16.68 -39.40
C VAL A 34 -25.01 -16.29 -37.96
N THR A 35 -23.73 -16.33 -37.59
CA THR A 35 -23.24 -15.70 -36.36
C THR A 35 -23.03 -14.23 -36.66
N ASN A 36 -24.15 -13.50 -36.71
CA ASN A 36 -24.14 -12.06 -36.53
C ASN A 36 -23.68 -11.79 -35.08
N ARG A 37 -22.36 -11.78 -34.86
CA ARG A 37 -21.77 -11.23 -33.65
C ARG A 37 -21.90 -9.73 -33.73
N SER A 38 -23.02 -9.21 -33.24
CA SER A 38 -23.09 -7.82 -32.83
C SER A 38 -21.99 -7.61 -31.79
N GLU A 39 -20.92 -6.96 -32.21
CA GLU A 39 -19.88 -6.44 -31.34
C GLU A 39 -20.55 -5.54 -30.31
N VAL A 40 -20.55 -5.98 -29.04
CA VAL A 40 -21.03 -5.15 -27.94
C VAL A 40 -20.10 -3.94 -27.90
N PRO A 41 -20.59 -2.70 -28.10
CA PRO A 41 -19.74 -1.54 -27.94
C PRO A 41 -19.30 -1.50 -26.49
N SER A 42 -18.03 -1.82 -26.26
CA SER A 42 -17.37 -1.60 -24.97
C SER A 42 -17.42 -0.10 -24.71
N PRO A 43 -17.96 0.36 -23.58
CA PRO A 43 -17.92 1.78 -23.26
C PRO A 43 -16.44 2.18 -23.18
N GLU A 44 -16.00 3.03 -24.10
CA GLU A 44 -14.63 3.54 -24.17
C GLU A 44 -14.34 4.37 -22.91
N ALA A 45 -13.89 3.72 -21.84
CA ALA A 45 -13.44 4.42 -20.65
C ALA A 45 -12.20 5.25 -21.01
N LYS A 46 -12.32 6.57 -20.94
CA LYS A 46 -11.19 7.47 -21.18
C LYS A 46 -10.32 7.49 -19.92
N VAL A 47 -9.07 7.03 -20.05
CA VAL A 47 -8.07 7.13 -18.98
C VAL A 47 -7.71 8.59 -18.78
N LEU A 48 -7.98 9.12 -17.58
CA LEU A 48 -7.53 10.43 -17.15
C LEU A 48 -6.28 10.28 -16.29
N LEU A 49 -5.26 11.08 -16.58
CA LEU A 49 -4.08 11.18 -15.74
C LEU A 49 -4.25 12.37 -14.80
N THR A 50 -4.34 12.09 -13.50
CA THR A 50 -4.40 13.12 -12.46
C THR A 50 -3.03 13.22 -11.80
N THR A 51 -2.47 14.43 -11.76
CA THR A 51 -1.22 14.68 -11.03
C THR A 51 -1.53 15.07 -9.60
N ILE A 52 -0.94 14.34 -8.66
CA ILE A 52 -0.96 14.68 -7.24
C ILE A 52 0.32 15.46 -6.94
N ALA A 53 0.18 16.69 -6.48
CA ALA A 53 1.30 17.54 -6.09
C ALA A 53 2.06 16.94 -4.89
N GLU A 54 3.36 17.23 -4.80
CA GLU A 54 4.17 16.94 -3.63
C GLU A 54 3.60 17.65 -2.40
N HIS A 55 3.72 17.01 -1.24
CA HIS A 55 3.31 17.57 0.05
C HIS A 55 4.41 17.36 1.09
N ARG A 56 4.62 18.35 1.95
CA ARG A 56 5.61 18.32 3.02
C ARG A 56 5.03 18.86 4.31
N ASP A 57 5.19 18.10 5.38
CA ASP A 57 4.86 18.51 6.74
C ASP A 57 6.09 18.41 7.64
N VAL A 58 6.14 19.26 8.67
CA VAL A 58 7.22 19.27 9.66
C VAL A 58 6.63 19.15 11.06
N ILE A 59 7.13 18.16 11.82
CA ILE A 59 6.71 17.86 13.18
C ILE A 59 7.86 18.13 14.12
N TYR A 60 7.65 18.95 15.15
CA TYR A 60 8.69 19.29 16.13
C TYR A 60 8.57 18.44 17.39
N PHE A 61 9.72 18.19 18.02
CA PHE A 61 9.83 17.37 19.23
C PHE A 61 10.51 18.12 20.36
N GLU A 62 10.13 17.73 21.58
CA GLU A 62 10.82 18.14 22.78
C GLU A 62 12.23 17.54 22.85
N LYS A 63 13.07 18.17 23.67
CA LYS A 63 14.45 17.73 23.87
C LYS A 63 14.50 16.31 24.42
N ASN A 64 15.39 15.48 23.86
CA ASN A 64 15.58 14.08 24.25
C ASN A 64 14.29 13.24 24.27
N SER A 65 13.30 13.61 23.46
CA SER A 65 12.02 12.91 23.39
C SER A 65 11.66 12.53 21.95
N TYR A 66 10.96 11.42 21.83
CA TYR A 66 10.27 10.93 20.63
C TYR A 66 8.75 10.84 20.85
N GLU A 67 8.25 11.35 21.98
CA GLU A 67 6.81 11.36 22.26
C GLU A 67 6.08 12.40 21.40
N LEU A 68 4.98 11.97 20.78
CA LEU A 68 4.11 12.85 20.00
C LEU A 68 3.11 13.56 20.91
N SER A 69 3.22 14.89 20.99
CA SER A 69 2.17 15.71 21.62
C SER A 69 0.85 15.63 20.83
N THR A 70 -0.27 15.95 21.47
CA THR A 70 -1.57 16.05 20.77
C THR A 70 -1.53 17.03 19.62
N GLN A 71 -0.80 18.15 19.77
CA GLN A 71 -0.65 19.12 18.69
C GLN A 71 0.16 18.55 17.52
N ALA A 72 1.21 17.76 17.79
CA ALA A 72 1.98 17.08 16.76
C ALA A 72 1.13 16.05 16.00
N GLN A 73 0.30 15.28 16.70
CA GLN A 73 -0.63 14.33 16.12
C GLN A 73 -1.58 15.00 15.12
N LEU A 74 -2.20 16.12 15.50
CA LEU A 74 -3.07 16.90 14.61
C LEU A 74 -2.37 17.43 13.34
N LEU A 75 -1.05 17.64 13.40
CA LEU A 75 -0.25 18.02 12.22
C LEU A 75 0.08 16.82 11.31
N ILE A 76 -0.01 15.59 11.83
CA ILE A 76 0.19 14.35 11.05
C ILE A 76 -1.11 13.90 10.35
N ASP A 77 -2.27 14.21 10.91
CA ASP A 77 -3.57 13.81 10.35
C ASP A 77 -3.75 14.12 8.84
N PRO A 78 -3.36 15.29 8.31
CA PRO A 78 -3.55 15.62 6.89
C PRO A 78 -2.82 14.66 5.95
N ILE A 79 -1.60 14.24 6.30
CA ILE A 79 -0.84 13.31 5.47
C ILE A 79 -1.42 11.89 5.53
N ALA A 80 -1.92 11.47 6.69
CA ALA A 80 -2.60 10.18 6.82
C ALA A 80 -3.89 10.13 6.00
N VAL A 81 -4.71 11.20 6.04
CA VAL A 81 -5.92 11.34 5.20
C VAL A 81 -5.58 11.31 3.71
N ARG A 82 -4.45 11.91 3.31
CA ARG A 82 -3.97 11.84 1.93
C ARG A 82 -3.61 10.40 1.53
N LEU A 83 -2.94 9.65 2.40
CA LEU A 83 -2.58 8.25 2.15
C LEU A 83 -3.82 7.34 2.02
N LEU A 84 -4.88 7.61 2.78
CA LEU A 84 -6.18 6.92 2.62
C LEU A 84 -6.82 7.23 1.26
N ARG A 85 -6.76 8.49 0.82
CA ARG A 85 -7.37 8.92 -0.45
C ARG A 85 -6.64 8.35 -1.66
N TYR A 86 -5.33 8.18 -1.57
CA TYR A 86 -4.49 7.75 -2.68
C TYR A 86 -3.67 6.51 -2.28
N PRO A 87 -4.25 5.31 -2.39
CA PRO A 87 -3.63 4.07 -1.92
C PRO A 87 -2.27 3.73 -2.57
N ASP A 88 -2.02 4.22 -3.79
CA ASP A 88 -0.72 4.02 -4.46
C ASP A 88 0.38 5.01 -4.00
N THR A 89 0.03 5.99 -3.15
CA THR A 89 0.98 7.00 -2.65
C THR A 89 1.78 6.46 -1.48
N HIS A 90 3.07 6.79 -1.45
CA HIS A 90 4.00 6.48 -0.36
C HIS A 90 4.46 7.78 0.29
N VAL A 91 5.01 7.70 1.51
CA VAL A 91 5.66 8.82 2.20
C VAL A 91 7.04 8.45 2.70
N ILE A 92 7.90 9.44 2.75
CA ILE A 92 9.23 9.38 3.36
C ILE A 92 9.16 10.18 4.66
N ILE A 93 9.59 9.59 5.76
CA ILE A 93 9.58 10.15 7.10
C ILE A 93 11.04 10.25 7.55
N ILE A 94 11.56 11.47 7.62
CA ILE A 94 12.96 11.75 7.93
C ILE A 94 13.04 12.36 9.31
N GLY A 95 13.70 11.69 10.25
CA GLY A 95 13.95 12.21 11.57
C GLY A 95 15.28 12.95 11.65
N HIS A 96 15.30 14.05 12.39
CA HIS A 96 16.48 14.85 12.69
C HIS A 96 16.63 15.07 14.20
N SER A 97 17.86 15.25 14.67
CA SER A 97 18.21 15.67 16.03
C SER A 97 18.80 17.08 16.03
N ASP A 98 18.96 17.64 17.24
CA ASP A 98 19.89 18.75 17.41
C ASP A 98 21.32 18.20 17.56
N ASN A 99 22.28 19.09 17.77
CA ASN A 99 23.71 18.79 17.82
C ASN A 99 24.24 18.52 19.24
N GLU A 100 23.35 18.19 20.18
CA GLU A 100 23.75 17.86 21.55
C GLU A 100 23.87 16.36 21.72
N GLY A 101 24.92 15.90 22.41
CA GLY A 101 25.17 14.47 22.65
C GLY A 101 26.16 13.87 21.67
N SER A 102 26.15 12.54 21.55
CA SER A 102 26.96 11.82 20.58
C SER A 102 26.22 11.69 19.24
N ALA A 103 26.97 11.63 18.15
CA ALA A 103 26.39 11.45 16.81
C ALA A 103 25.60 10.14 16.71
N GLU A 104 26.08 9.07 17.36
CA GLU A 104 25.40 7.78 17.41
C GLU A 104 24.05 7.87 18.14
N ASP A 105 24.00 8.52 19.30
CA ASP A 105 22.75 8.73 20.05
C ASP A 105 21.77 9.59 19.23
N ASN A 106 22.29 10.56 18.50
CA ASN A 106 21.51 11.45 17.65
C ASN A 106 20.88 10.72 16.46
N VAL A 107 21.61 9.81 15.81
CA VAL A 107 21.05 8.92 14.79
C VAL A 107 19.92 8.06 15.37
N VAL A 108 20.14 7.43 16.53
CA VAL A 108 19.12 6.59 17.19
C VAL A 108 17.88 7.42 17.54
N LEU A 109 18.04 8.57 18.21
CA LEU A 109 16.92 9.43 18.59
C LEU A 109 16.14 9.93 17.37
N SER A 110 16.85 10.27 16.29
CA SER A 110 16.22 10.70 15.04
C SER A 110 15.37 9.57 14.42
N TYR A 111 15.85 8.32 14.46
CA TYR A 111 15.08 7.15 14.04
C TYR A 111 13.82 6.96 14.90
N GLU A 112 13.95 7.01 16.23
CA GLU A 112 12.81 6.81 17.15
C GLU A 112 11.71 7.86 16.93
N ARG A 113 12.07 9.09 16.59
CA ARG A 113 11.11 10.14 16.21
C ARG A 113 10.37 9.81 14.91
N ALA A 114 11.10 9.44 13.86
CA ALA A 114 10.50 9.02 12.59
C ALA A 114 9.59 7.80 12.78
N PHE A 115 10.04 6.83 13.59
CA PHE A 115 9.29 5.64 13.95
C PHE A 115 8.01 5.97 14.73
N SER A 116 8.06 6.90 15.67
CA SER A 116 6.87 7.34 16.42
C SER A 116 5.80 7.94 15.50
N VAL A 117 6.21 8.72 14.49
CA VAL A 117 5.30 9.23 13.46
C VAL A 117 4.71 8.08 12.63
N ALA A 118 5.54 7.13 12.20
CA ALA A 118 5.07 5.97 11.42
C ALA A 118 4.05 5.14 12.22
N ILE A 119 4.34 4.83 13.48
CA ILE A 119 3.44 4.11 14.38
C ILE A 119 2.13 4.85 14.58
N TYR A 120 2.15 6.17 14.72
CA TYR A 120 0.91 6.95 14.79
C TYR A 120 0.07 6.78 13.53
N ILE A 121 0.68 6.93 12.35
CA ILE A 121 0.00 6.78 11.05
C ILE A 121 -0.58 5.38 10.89
N THR A 122 0.19 4.32 11.18
CA THR A 122 -0.28 2.94 11.01
C THR A 122 -1.34 2.56 12.04
N SER A 123 -1.13 2.88 13.31
CA SER A 123 -2.04 2.45 14.38
C SER A 123 -3.37 3.20 14.40
N VAL A 124 -3.38 4.49 14.06
CA VAL A 124 -4.59 5.33 14.11
C VAL A 124 -5.38 5.28 12.80
N PHE A 125 -4.70 5.22 11.65
CA PHE A 125 -5.34 5.29 10.34
C PHE A 125 -5.33 3.96 9.57
N GLY A 126 -4.62 2.95 10.06
CA GLY A 126 -4.55 1.63 9.40
C GLY A 126 -3.79 1.63 8.08
N ILE A 127 -2.87 2.58 7.89
CA ILE A 127 -2.00 2.60 6.70
C ILE A 127 -0.97 1.48 6.79
N GLU A 128 -0.71 0.81 5.67
CA GLU A 128 0.27 -0.27 5.58
C GLU A 128 1.71 0.24 5.79
N GLU A 129 2.52 -0.50 6.54
CA GLU A 129 3.91 -0.12 6.87
C GLU A 129 4.78 0.02 5.61
N GLU A 130 4.54 -0.79 4.58
CA GLU A 130 5.28 -0.76 3.32
C GLU A 130 5.16 0.57 2.57
N ARG A 131 4.16 1.38 2.93
CA ARG A 131 3.93 2.71 2.35
C ARG A 131 4.71 3.82 3.05
N LEU A 132 5.37 3.50 4.16
CA LEU A 132 6.10 4.43 5.00
C LEU A 132 7.60 4.09 4.95
N GLN A 133 8.40 4.97 4.35
CA GLN A 133 9.85 4.84 4.37
C GLN A 133 10.43 5.69 5.50
N LEU A 134 11.21 5.09 6.39
CA LEU A 134 11.84 5.79 7.52
C LEU A 134 13.32 6.08 7.20
N ILE A 135 13.78 7.29 7.53
CA ILE A 135 15.18 7.72 7.40
C ILE A 135 15.60 8.40 8.70
N ALA A 136 16.78 8.04 9.20
CA ALA A 136 17.41 8.65 10.37
C ALA A 136 18.58 9.52 9.90
N ALA A 137 18.42 10.85 9.96
CA ALA A 137 19.44 11.80 9.53
C ALA A 137 20.37 12.25 10.67
N GLY A 138 20.04 11.94 11.93
CA GLY A 138 20.79 12.44 13.08
C GLY A 138 20.90 13.97 13.06
N GLU A 139 22.11 14.46 13.31
CA GLU A 139 22.44 15.89 13.34
C GLU A 139 23.00 16.42 12.01
N ASP A 140 23.11 15.57 10.98
CA ASP A 140 23.88 15.85 9.75
C ASP A 140 23.21 16.87 8.80
N GLU A 141 21.90 17.08 8.95
CA GLU A 141 21.10 17.99 8.12
C GLU A 141 20.39 19.09 8.96
N PRO A 142 21.16 20.02 9.55
CA PRO A 142 20.60 21.10 10.35
C PRO A 142 19.90 22.14 9.46
N VAL A 143 18.72 22.58 9.87
CA VAL A 143 18.02 23.71 9.22
C VAL A 143 18.60 25.04 9.69
N ILE A 144 19.00 25.10 10.96
CA ILE A 144 19.70 26.27 11.51
C ILE A 144 21.02 25.83 12.12
N HIS A 145 22.08 26.52 11.70
CA HIS A 145 23.39 26.41 12.32
C HIS A 145 23.46 27.31 13.54
N GLY A 146 23.38 26.73 14.73
CA GLY A 146 23.46 27.48 15.97
C GLY A 146 23.19 26.60 17.19
N SER A 147 23.58 27.10 18.36
CA SER A 147 23.48 26.38 19.63
C SER A 147 22.49 27.05 20.60
N ALA A 148 21.74 28.06 20.15
CA ALA A 148 20.70 28.64 20.98
C ALA A 148 19.50 27.67 21.07
N THR A 149 18.84 27.63 22.23
CA THR A 149 17.75 26.68 22.50
C THR A 149 16.61 26.74 21.48
N LEU A 150 16.29 27.94 20.97
CA LEU A 150 15.27 28.13 19.94
C LEU A 150 15.70 27.56 18.57
N GLU A 151 16.97 27.72 18.21
CA GLU A 151 17.52 27.22 16.95
C GLU A 151 17.60 25.69 16.96
N GLN A 152 18.01 25.11 18.09
CA GLN A 152 18.02 23.66 18.28
C GLN A 152 16.62 23.04 18.20
N GLN A 153 15.58 23.75 18.67
CA GLN A 153 14.20 23.27 18.56
C GLN A 153 13.79 23.04 17.11
N GLN A 154 14.28 23.87 16.19
CA GLN A 154 13.99 23.72 14.77
C GLN A 154 14.72 22.52 14.15
N ASN A 155 15.85 22.09 14.73
CA ASN A 155 16.57 20.91 14.29
C ASN A 155 15.97 19.61 14.87
N ARG A 156 15.33 19.65 16.05
CA ARG A 156 14.55 18.54 16.62
C ARG A 156 13.21 18.37 15.89
N ARG A 157 13.25 17.80 14.69
CA ARG A 157 12.09 17.68 13.82
C ARG A 157 12.00 16.33 13.11
N VAL A 158 10.82 16.04 12.59
CA VAL A 158 10.58 15.04 11.56
C VAL A 158 9.99 15.74 10.35
N GLU A 159 10.53 15.46 9.17
CA GLU A 159 9.95 15.86 7.89
C GLU A 159 9.17 14.69 7.30
N ILE A 160 7.93 14.95 6.91
CA ILE A 160 7.10 13.96 6.21
C ILE A 160 6.90 14.44 4.78
N ILE A 161 7.33 13.63 3.81
CA ILE A 161 7.32 13.99 2.40
C ILE A 161 6.46 12.98 1.66
N SER A 162 5.39 13.46 1.03
CA SER A 162 4.65 12.70 0.01
C SER A 162 5.09 13.17 -1.36
N PRO A 163 5.87 12.37 -2.11
CA PRO A 163 6.36 12.77 -3.42
C PRO A 163 5.22 13.06 -4.41
N LYS A 164 5.54 13.81 -5.46
CA LYS A 164 4.65 14.00 -6.60
C LYS A 164 4.32 12.64 -7.24
N ALA A 165 3.05 12.39 -7.52
CA ALA A 165 2.58 11.15 -8.14
C ALA A 165 1.63 11.43 -9.32
N VAL A 166 1.53 10.49 -10.26
CA VAL A 166 0.55 10.54 -11.36
C VAL A 166 -0.34 9.31 -11.25
N VAL A 167 -1.63 9.51 -11.01
CA VAL A 167 -2.62 8.45 -10.84
C VAL A 167 -3.50 8.37 -12.08
N ARG A 168 -3.77 7.13 -12.53
CA ARG A 168 -4.70 6.83 -13.61
C ARG A 168 -6.11 6.68 -13.02
N THR A 169 -7.02 7.54 -13.43
CA THR A 169 -8.45 7.41 -13.12
C THR A 169 -9.22 7.03 -14.37
N LEU A 170 -10.24 6.19 -14.22
CA LEU A 170 -11.17 5.87 -15.30
C LEU A 170 -12.38 6.78 -15.14
N ASN A 171 -12.63 7.64 -16.14
CA ASN A 171 -13.94 8.28 -16.26
C ASN A 171 -14.78 7.44 -17.21
N THR A 172 -15.81 6.80 -16.67
CA THR A 172 -16.90 6.27 -17.50
C THR A 172 -17.67 7.46 -18.05
N ILE A 173 -17.68 7.63 -19.37
CA ILE A 173 -18.42 8.69 -20.05
C ILE A 173 -19.91 8.29 -20.09
N ASP A 174 -20.53 8.09 -18.94
CA ASP A 174 -21.98 7.95 -18.81
C ASP A 174 -22.39 8.70 -17.54
N GLY A 175 -23.09 9.81 -17.72
CA GLY A 175 -23.39 10.83 -16.70
C GLY A 175 -24.29 10.36 -15.56
N GLN A 176 -23.78 9.52 -14.68
CA GLN A 176 -24.38 9.21 -13.38
C GLN A 176 -23.34 9.48 -12.31
N GLN A 177 -23.46 10.64 -11.66
CA GLN A 177 -22.82 10.89 -10.38
C GLN A 177 -23.48 9.99 -9.34
N PHE A 178 -22.67 9.30 -8.54
CA PHE A 178 -23.08 8.78 -7.24
C PHE A 178 -22.48 9.69 -6.16
#